data_AF-A0A5J4NV68-F1
#
_entry.id   AF-A0A5J4NV68-F1
#
_cell.length_a   1.000
_cell.length_b   1.000
_cell.length_c   1.000
_cell.angle_alpha   90.00
_cell.angle_beta   90.00
_cell.angle_gamma   90.00
#
_symmetry.space_group_name_H-M   'P 1'
#
loop_
_entity.id
_entity.type
_entity.pdbx_description
1 polymer ?
#
loop_
_entity_poly.entity_id
_entity_poly.type
_entity_poly.pdbx_seq_one_letter_code
_entity_poly.pdbx_strand_id
1 'polypeptide(L)'
;MGLTRPKDGNPSTRFYENPEIIATFDPVRTWLTRNHKKFTQSEPPTNKSLATLCFQLLQFQESTLLRSSKSFVKLPAKCFMDFKPGGGLCHIFLTCLKFRYEHNWKKIDLSSSSRLDKHIEMLNCIERELITSKCWDRPVVYISTSVDKVSSN
;
A
#
# COMPACT_ATOMS: atom_id res chain seq x y z
N MET A 1 -4.14 -17.60 20.60
CA MET A 1 -4.54 -16.17 20.65
C MET A 1 -4.25 -15.59 19.27
N GLY A 2 -5.28 -15.36 18.47
CA GLY A 2 -5.12 -14.86 17.11
C GLY A 2 -4.68 -13.41 17.12
N LEU A 3 -3.55 -13.11 16.50
CA LEU A 3 -3.11 -11.74 16.24
C LEU A 3 -4.06 -11.12 15.21
N THR A 4 -5.15 -10.55 15.69
CA THR A 4 -5.99 -9.68 14.88
C THR A 4 -5.27 -8.34 14.73
N ARG A 5 -5.08 -7.85 13.51
CA ARG A 5 -4.68 -6.45 13.31
C ARG A 5 -5.64 -5.55 14.08
N PRO A 6 -5.16 -4.48 14.74
CA PRO A 6 -6.05 -3.49 15.33
C PRO A 6 -7.06 -3.03 14.28
N LYS A 7 -8.35 -3.03 14.63
CA LYS A 7 -9.42 -2.49 13.76
C LYS A 7 -9.23 -1.00 13.46
N ASP A 8 -8.31 -0.34 14.17
CA ASP A 8 -8.01 1.09 14.10
C ASP A 8 -7.06 1.48 12.96
N GLY A 9 -6.66 0.57 12.07
CA GLY A 9 -5.84 0.89 10.90
C GLY A 9 -4.38 1.29 11.20
N ASN A 10 -4.01 1.41 12.47
CA ASN A 10 -2.69 1.86 12.87
C ASN A 10 -1.64 0.74 12.67
N PRO A 11 -0.61 0.93 11.83
CA PRO A 11 0.41 -0.07 11.58
C PRO A 11 1.20 -0.34 12.87
N SER A 12 1.03 -1.53 13.43
CA SER A 12 1.81 -1.97 14.59
C SER A 12 3.11 -2.63 14.12
N THR A 13 4.27 -2.08 14.47
CA THR A 13 5.59 -2.67 14.16
C THR A 13 5.65 -4.15 14.55
N ARG A 14 5.23 -4.46 15.78
CA ARG A 14 5.18 -5.84 16.32
C ARG A 14 4.34 -6.80 15.48
N PHE A 15 3.32 -6.30 14.79
CA PHE A 15 2.47 -7.11 13.93
C PHE A 15 3.21 -7.52 12.65
N TYR A 16 3.94 -6.57 12.03
CA TYR A 16 4.71 -6.83 10.80
C TYR A 16 6.08 -7.50 11.05
N GLU A 17 6.54 -7.54 12.31
CA GLU A 17 7.70 -8.32 12.73
C GLU A 17 7.34 -9.77 13.10
N ASN A 18 6.06 -10.11 13.21
CA ASN A 18 5.63 -11.44 13.62
C ASN A 18 5.85 -12.48 12.49
N PRO A 19 6.48 -13.64 12.77
CA PRO A 19 6.76 -14.67 11.76
C PRO A 19 5.50 -15.24 11.09
N GLU A 20 4.37 -15.36 11.79
CA GLU A 20 3.10 -15.85 11.23
C GLU A 20 2.56 -14.87 10.19
N ILE A 21 2.67 -13.57 10.47
CA ILE A 21 2.27 -12.51 9.54
C ILE A 21 3.23 -12.46 8.36
N ILE A 22 4.54 -12.55 8.61
CA ILE A 22 5.56 -12.61 7.56
C ILE A 22 5.28 -13.81 6.63
N ALA A 23 4.84 -14.95 7.15
CA ALA A 23 4.48 -16.11 6.34
C ALA A 23 3.30 -15.85 5.40
N THR A 24 2.35 -14.96 5.76
CA THR A 24 1.24 -14.58 4.85
C THR A 24 1.69 -13.84 3.59
N PHE A 25 2.90 -13.29 3.57
CA PHE A 25 3.48 -12.64 2.38
C PHE A 25 4.07 -13.62 1.37
N ASP A 26 4.18 -14.91 1.70
CA ASP A 26 4.76 -15.92 0.82
C ASP A 26 4.07 -16.06 -0.55
N PRO A 27 2.73 -16.14 -0.67
CA PRO A 27 2.05 -16.17 -1.97
C PRO A 27 2.32 -14.92 -2.80
N VAL A 28 2.41 -13.75 -2.15
CA VAL A 28 2.69 -12.46 -2.80
C VAL A 28 4.13 -12.42 -3.31
N ARG A 29 5.10 -12.85 -2.51
CA ARG A 29 6.50 -13.01 -2.91
C ARG A 29 6.63 -13.93 -4.12
N THR A 30 5.98 -15.08 -4.07
CA THR A 30 6.01 -16.07 -5.14
C THR A 30 5.42 -15.51 -6.42
N TRP A 31 4.32 -14.76 -6.34
CA TRP A 31 3.74 -14.09 -7.49
C TRP A 31 4.66 -13.03 -8.10
N LEU A 32 5.30 -12.19 -7.28
CA LEU A 32 6.24 -11.16 -7.74
C LEU A 32 7.46 -11.76 -8.45
N THR A 33 8.04 -12.81 -7.86
CA THR A 33 9.23 -13.49 -8.40
C THR A 33 8.92 -14.35 -9.63
N ARG A 34 7.69 -14.83 -9.81
CA ARG A 34 7.26 -15.53 -11.03
C ARG A 34 6.96 -14.59 -12.18
N ASN A 35 6.17 -13.53 -11.95
CA ASN A 35 5.65 -12.68 -13.02
C ASN A 35 6.57 -11.51 -13.38
N HIS A 36 7.42 -11.07 -12.45
CA HIS A 36 8.19 -9.82 -12.60
C HIS A 36 9.67 -10.00 -12.24
N LYS A 37 10.29 -11.06 -12.78
CA LYS A 37 11.72 -11.38 -12.60
C LYS A 37 12.62 -10.18 -12.89
N LYS A 38 12.33 -9.38 -13.93
CA LYS A 38 13.14 -8.21 -14.32
C LYS A 38 13.37 -7.21 -13.17
N PHE A 39 12.37 -7.02 -12.29
CA PHE A 39 12.44 -6.06 -11.18
C PHE A 39 12.86 -6.69 -9.84
N THR A 40 12.90 -8.02 -9.79
CA THR A 40 13.23 -8.81 -8.59
C THR A 40 14.57 -9.56 -8.71
N GLN A 41 15.22 -9.51 -9.87
CA GLN A 41 16.47 -10.21 -10.16
C GLN A 41 17.68 -9.54 -9.50
N SER A 42 17.70 -8.21 -9.38
CA SER A 42 18.78 -7.49 -8.69
C SER A 42 18.72 -7.67 -7.17
N GLU A 43 17.52 -7.85 -6.62
CA GLU A 43 17.31 -8.06 -5.20
C GLU A 43 15.99 -8.84 -4.99
N PRO A 44 16.04 -10.15 -4.71
CA PRO A 44 14.84 -10.95 -4.57
C PRO A 44 14.08 -10.49 -3.31
N PRO A 45 12.79 -10.11 -3.42
CA PRO A 45 12.01 -9.68 -2.26
C PRO A 45 11.88 -10.86 -1.29
N THR A 46 12.22 -10.63 -0.02
CA THR A 46 11.99 -11.59 1.07
C THR A 46 10.65 -11.29 1.73
N ASN A 47 10.04 -12.30 2.36
CA ASN A 47 8.81 -12.10 3.11
C ASN A 47 8.98 -11.00 4.18
N LYS A 48 10.16 -10.94 4.81
CA LYS A 48 10.52 -9.90 5.77
C LYS A 48 10.61 -8.51 5.13
N SER A 49 11.28 -8.37 3.98
CA SER A 49 11.36 -7.07 3.30
C SER A 49 9.99 -6.58 2.80
N LEU A 50 9.13 -7.50 2.35
CA LEU A 50 7.76 -7.17 1.95
C LEU A 50 6.93 -6.71 3.15
N ALA A 51 7.04 -7.40 4.29
CA ALA A 51 6.37 -7.00 5.53
C ALA A 51 6.84 -5.62 6.01
N THR A 52 8.15 -5.36 6.00
CA THR A 52 8.71 -4.04 6.32
C THR A 52 8.23 -2.96 5.35
N LEU A 53 8.20 -3.23 4.05
CA LEU A 53 7.74 -2.27 3.05
C LEU A 53 6.24 -1.94 3.23
N CYS A 54 5.41 -2.95 3.51
CA CYS A 54 3.99 -2.75 3.82
C CYS A 54 3.80 -1.88 5.07
N PHE A 55 4.54 -2.17 6.12
CA PHE A 55 4.54 -1.37 7.34
C PHE A 55 4.94 0.09 7.06
N GLN A 56 6.03 0.31 6.32
CA GLN A 56 6.50 1.65 5.99
C GLN A 56 5.51 2.43 5.14
N LEU A 57 4.83 1.78 4.19
CA LEU A 57 3.77 2.41 3.38
C LEU A 57 2.61 2.86 4.27
N LEU A 58 2.12 1.98 5.15
CA LEU A 58 1.04 2.32 6.08
C LEU A 58 1.45 3.44 7.04
N GLN A 59 2.66 3.37 7.58
CA GLN A 59 3.18 4.40 8.48
C GLN A 59 3.32 5.75 7.78
N PHE A 60 3.75 5.76 6.52
CA PHE A 60 3.80 6.96 5.69
C PHE A 60 2.39 7.52 5.44
N GLN A 61 1.41 6.66 5.15
CA GLN A 61 0.03 7.10 4.98
C GLN A 61 -0.52 7.75 6.25
N GLU A 62 -0.32 7.14 7.41
CA GLU A 62 -0.76 7.66 8.69
C GLU A 62 -0.03 8.95 9.08
N SER A 63 1.30 8.96 9.04
CA SER A 63 2.08 10.10 9.55
C SER A 63 2.11 11.29 8.60
N THR A 64 2.03 11.06 7.28
CA THR A 64 2.12 12.11 6.26
C THR A 64 0.75 12.51 5.74
N LEU A 65 -0.15 11.57 5.45
CA LEU A 65 -1.45 11.91 4.84
C LEU A 65 -2.51 12.31 5.86
N LEU A 66 -2.51 11.76 7.09
CA LEU A 66 -3.49 12.18 8.11
C LEU A 66 -3.13 13.51 8.77
N ARG A 67 -1.83 13.84 8.85
CA ARG A 67 -1.37 15.10 9.44
C ARG A 67 -1.31 16.26 8.45
N SER A 68 -1.49 16.00 7.16
CA SER A 68 -1.44 17.05 6.16
C SER A 68 -2.85 17.56 5.82
N SER A 69 -2.96 18.88 5.70
CA SER A 69 -4.17 19.57 5.25
C SER A 69 -4.47 19.38 3.75
N LYS A 70 -3.57 18.77 2.99
CA LYS A 70 -3.75 18.46 1.56
C LYS A 70 -4.44 17.11 1.38
N SER A 71 -5.44 17.07 0.51
CA SER A 71 -6.12 15.82 0.13
C SER A 71 -5.20 14.97 -0.74
N PHE A 72 -4.50 14.03 -0.12
CA PHE A 72 -3.67 13.06 -0.83
C PHE A 72 -4.42 11.76 -1.10
N VAL A 73 -3.97 11.04 -2.12
CA VAL A 73 -4.47 9.72 -2.49
C VAL A 73 -4.25 8.74 -1.35
N LYS A 74 -5.35 8.31 -0.72
CA LYS A 74 -5.35 7.26 0.30
C LYS A 74 -5.62 5.92 -0.37
N LEU A 75 -4.57 5.10 -0.48
CA LEU A 75 -4.72 3.69 -0.87
C LEU A 75 -5.69 2.99 0.08
N PRO A 76 -6.65 2.20 -0.42
CA PRO A 76 -7.59 1.49 0.42
C PRO A 76 -6.90 0.47 1.32
N ALA A 77 -7.19 0.46 2.62
CA ALA A 77 -6.68 -0.55 3.55
C ALA A 77 -6.99 -1.99 3.08
N LYS A 78 -8.10 -2.19 2.37
CA LYS A 78 -8.47 -3.47 1.75
C LYS A 78 -7.42 -3.99 0.76
N CYS A 79 -6.75 -3.11 0.01
CA CYS A 79 -5.71 -3.52 -0.95
C CYS A 79 -4.46 -4.02 -0.22
N PHE A 80 -4.15 -3.49 0.97
CA PHE A 80 -3.06 -4.01 1.81
C PHE A 80 -3.40 -5.32 2.53
N MET A 81 -4.67 -5.73 2.52
CA MET A 81 -5.15 -6.96 3.13
C MET A 81 -5.41 -8.07 2.11
N ASP A 82 -5.15 -7.82 0.83
CA ASP A 82 -5.37 -8.79 -0.23
C ASP A 82 -4.11 -9.61 -0.50
N PHE A 83 -3.92 -10.67 0.29
CA PHE A 83 -2.78 -11.60 0.17
C PHE A 83 -2.91 -12.61 -0.99
N LYS A 84 -3.94 -12.47 -1.83
CA LYS A 84 -4.13 -13.35 -2.97
C LYS A 84 -3.02 -13.12 -4.01
N PRO A 85 -2.57 -14.17 -4.71
CA PRO A 85 -1.65 -14.02 -5.83
C PRO A 85 -2.32 -13.18 -6.92
N GLY A 86 -1.70 -12.05 -7.28
CA GLY A 86 -2.29 -11.08 -8.22
C GLY A 86 -3.35 -10.15 -7.62
N GLY A 87 -3.51 -10.15 -6.29
CA GLY A 87 -4.38 -9.22 -5.57
C GLY A 87 -3.78 -7.83 -5.42
N GLY A 88 -4.51 -6.95 -4.73
CA GLY A 88 -4.10 -5.55 -4.52
C GLY A 88 -2.69 -5.41 -3.93
N LEU A 89 -2.33 -6.25 -2.95
CA LEU A 89 -1.02 -6.19 -2.28
C LEU A 89 0.13 -6.54 -3.25
N CYS A 90 -0.13 -7.46 -4.19
CA CYS A 90 0.84 -7.82 -5.23
C CYS A 90 1.13 -6.63 -6.15
N HIS A 91 0.09 -5.93 -6.62
CA HIS A 91 0.24 -4.77 -7.50
C HIS A 91 0.86 -3.55 -6.79
N ILE A 92 0.55 -3.36 -5.51
CA ILE A 92 1.20 -2.34 -4.65
C ILE A 92 2.71 -2.57 -4.63
N PHE A 93 3.14 -3.77 -4.23
CA PHE A 93 4.57 -4.08 -4.15
C PHE A 93 5.25 -4.06 -5.51
N LEU A 94 4.59 -4.56 -6.55
CA LEU A 94 5.10 -4.52 -7.91
C LEU A 94 5.41 -3.09 -8.33
N THR A 95 4.48 -2.17 -8.11
CA THR A 95 4.66 -0.77 -8.46
C THR A 95 5.77 -0.13 -7.64
N CYS A 96 5.85 -0.41 -6.34
CA CYS A 96 6.98 0.03 -5.50
C CYS A 96 8.32 -0.48 -6.04
N LEU A 97 8.42 -1.76 -6.39
CA LEU A 97 9.65 -2.35 -6.91
C LEU A 97 10.03 -1.80 -8.28
N LYS A 98 9.04 -1.59 -9.15
CA LYS A 98 9.23 -0.96 -10.46
C LYS A 98 9.70 0.48 -10.29
N PHE A 99 9.05 1.27 -9.44
CA PHE A 99 9.44 2.65 -9.16
C PHE A 99 10.85 2.72 -8.58
N ARG A 100 11.18 1.82 -7.65
CA ARG A 100 12.55 1.67 -7.11
C ARG A 100 13.57 1.42 -8.21
N TYR A 101 13.26 0.51 -9.14
CA TYR A 101 14.12 0.15 -10.26
C TYR A 101 14.32 1.32 -11.23
N GLU A 102 13.24 1.95 -11.69
CA GLU A 102 13.25 3.09 -12.62
C GLU A 102 14.04 4.29 -12.04
N HIS A 103 13.91 4.53 -10.74
CA HIS A 103 14.62 5.61 -10.06
C HIS A 103 15.97 5.21 -9.46
N ASN A 104 16.46 3.99 -9.73
CA ASN A 104 17.73 3.46 -9.21
C ASN A 104 17.90 3.62 -7.68
N TRP A 105 16.81 3.43 -6.94
CA TRP A 105 16.82 3.55 -5.47
C TRP A 105 17.41 2.30 -4.83
N LYS A 106 18.50 2.46 -4.07
CA LYS A 106 19.09 1.36 -3.28
C LYS A 106 18.09 0.81 -2.26
N LYS A 107 17.37 1.69 -1.55
CA LYS A 107 16.31 1.33 -0.61
C LYS A 107 15.12 2.28 -0.71
N ILE A 108 13.92 1.73 -0.53
CA ILE A 108 12.72 2.55 -0.30
C ILE A 108 12.78 3.01 1.16
N ASP A 109 12.97 4.31 1.36
CA ASP A 109 13.03 4.91 2.69
C ASP A 109 12.00 6.02 2.79
N LEU A 110 10.81 5.60 3.22
CA LEU A 110 9.60 6.42 3.36
C LEU A 110 9.63 7.30 4.62
N SER A 111 10.64 7.14 5.48
CA SER A 111 10.80 7.98 6.67
C SER A 111 11.40 9.36 6.34
N SER A 112 12.10 9.47 5.20
CA SER A 112 12.75 10.71 4.81
C SER A 112 11.76 11.67 4.12
N SER A 113 11.43 12.77 4.81
CA SER A 113 10.59 13.84 4.26
C SER A 113 11.23 14.58 3.07
N SER A 114 12.52 14.39 2.82
CA SER A 114 13.26 15.03 1.71
C SER A 114 12.78 14.59 0.32
N ARG A 115 12.09 13.44 0.23
CA ARG A 115 11.59 12.86 -1.03
C ARG A 115 10.06 12.73 -1.03
N LEU A 116 9.37 13.53 -0.23
CA LEU A 116 7.93 13.46 -0.05
C LEU A 116 7.18 13.54 -1.38
N ASP A 117 7.56 14.45 -2.30
CA ASP A 117 6.95 14.54 -3.63
C ASP A 117 7.11 13.26 -4.45
N LYS A 118 8.29 12.62 -4.38
CA LYS A 118 8.55 11.34 -5.06
C LYS A 118 7.79 10.18 -4.43
N HIS A 119 7.63 10.19 -3.10
CA HIS A 119 6.82 9.19 -2.40
C HIS A 119 5.32 9.34 -2.78
N ILE A 120 4.82 10.57 -2.92
CA ILE A 120 3.47 10.84 -3.40
C ILE A 120 3.31 10.38 -4.86
N GLU A 121 4.29 10.68 -5.72
CA GLU A 121 4.30 10.23 -7.12
C GLU A 121 4.22 8.69 -7.20
N MET A 122 4.97 7.99 -6.34
CA MET A 122 4.89 6.54 -6.22
C MET A 122 3.50 6.07 -5.79
N LEU A 123 2.87 6.72 -4.79
CA LEU A 123 1.48 6.39 -4.37
C LEU A 123 0.46 6.60 -5.49
N ASN A 124 0.59 7.67 -6.27
CA ASN A 124 -0.27 7.92 -7.43
C ASN A 124 -0.06 6.87 -8.53
N CYS A 125 1.16 6.36 -8.70
CA CYS A 125 1.41 5.23 -9.60
C CYS A 125 0.73 3.95 -9.09
N ILE A 126 0.80 3.69 -7.78
CA ILE A 126 0.14 2.53 -7.16
C ILE A 126 -1.37 2.61 -7.34
N GLU A 127 -2.00 3.77 -7.11
CA GLU A 127 -3.42 3.99 -7.35
C GLU A 127 -3.81 3.66 -8.79
N ARG A 128 -3.09 4.20 -9.78
CA ARG A 128 -3.37 3.95 -11.20
C ARG A 128 -3.26 2.47 -11.55
N GLU A 129 -2.24 1.79 -11.02
CA GLU A 129 -2.05 0.36 -11.23
C GLU A 129 -3.18 -0.45 -10.58
N LEU A 130 -3.62 -0.08 -9.38
CA LEU A 130 -4.74 -0.73 -8.69
C LEU A 130 -6.07 -0.57 -9.42
N ILE A 131 -6.31 0.61 -10.02
CA ILE A 131 -7.50 0.86 -10.86
C ILE A 131 -7.42 0.03 -12.14
N THR A 132 -6.26 0.02 -12.80
CA THR A 132 -6.04 -0.71 -14.06
C THR A 132 -6.16 -2.22 -13.88
N SER A 133 -5.60 -2.76 -12.78
CA SER A 133 -5.68 -4.17 -12.41
C SER A 133 -7.05 -4.60 -11.88
N LYS A 134 -8.04 -3.68 -11.83
CA LYS A 134 -9.36 -3.86 -11.19
C LYS A 134 -9.29 -4.36 -9.73
N CYS A 135 -8.13 -4.21 -9.10
CA CYS A 135 -7.94 -4.47 -7.68
C CYS A 135 -8.54 -3.34 -6.82
N TRP A 136 -8.87 -2.21 -7.44
CA TRP A 136 -9.59 -1.10 -6.84
C TRP A 136 -10.55 -0.44 -7.82
N ASP A 137 -11.83 -0.34 -7.44
CA ASP A 137 -12.79 0.57 -8.05
C ASP A 137 -12.92 1.82 -7.16
N ARG A 138 -12.79 3.01 -7.76
CA ARG A 138 -12.88 4.29 -7.02
C ARG A 138 -14.25 4.31 -6.33
N PRO A 139 -14.34 4.49 -5.00
CA PRO A 139 -15.63 4.48 -4.33
C PRO A 139 -16.49 5.60 -4.92
N VAL A 140 -17.50 5.21 -5.71
CA VAL A 140 -18.52 6.12 -6.20
C VAL A 140 -19.44 6.40 -5.02
N VAL A 141 -19.27 7.56 -4.40
CA VAL A 141 -20.19 8.02 -3.35
C VAL A 141 -21.50 8.38 -4.04
N TYR A 142 -22.51 7.53 -3.87
CA TYR A 142 -23.88 7.86 -4.23
C TYR A 142 -24.47 8.67 -3.06
N ILE A 143 -24.58 9.98 -3.22
CA ILE A 143 -25.35 10.79 -2.28
C ILE A 143 -26.82 10.48 -2.57
N SER A 144 -27.51 9.82 -1.64
CA SER A 144 -28.96 9.63 -1.75
C SER A 144 -29.65 11.00 -1.79
N THR A 145 -30.53 11.23 -2.75
CA THR A 145 -31.24 12.50 -2.95
C THR A 145 -32.24 12.87 -1.85
N SER A 146 -32.32 12.11 -0.75
CA SER A 146 -33.12 12.43 0.44
C SER A 146 -32.38 13.27 1.49
N VAL A 147 -31.30 13.97 1.11
CA VAL A 147 -30.81 15.06 1.97
C VAL A 147 -31.77 16.24 1.75
N ASP A 148 -32.82 16.28 2.57
CA ASP A 148 -33.71 17.43 2.68
C ASP A 148 -32.86 18.70 2.76
N LYS A 149 -33.13 19.63 1.83
CA LYS A 149 -32.76 21.02 2.01
C LYS A 149 -33.42 21.49 3.30
N VAL A 150 -32.68 21.49 4.41
CA VAL A 150 -33.07 22.29 5.56
C VAL A 150 -32.90 23.75 5.12
N SER A 151 -34.01 24.29 4.63
CA SER A 151 -34.24 25.71 4.49
C SER A 151 -34.17 26.30 5.88
N SER A 152 -33.08 26.98 6.21
CA SER A 152 -33.04 27.86 7.38
C SER A 152 -33.20 29.29 6.88
N ASN A 153 -34.40 29.77 7.17
CA ASN A 153 -34.90 31.13 7.05
C ASN A 153 -34.22 32.06 8.06
#